data_AF-A0A0B8NU42-F1
#
_entry.id   AF-A0A0B8NU42-F1
#
_cell.length_a   1.000
_cell.length_b   1.000
_cell.length_c   1.000
_cell.angle_alpha   90.00
_cell.angle_beta   90.00
_cell.angle_gamma   90.00
#
_symmetry.space_group_name_H-M   'P 1'
#
loop_
_entity.id
_entity.type
_entity.pdbx_description
1 polymer ?
#
loop_
_entity_poly.entity_id
_entity_poly.type
_entity_poly.pdbx_seq_one_letter_code
_entity_poly.pdbx_strand_id
1 'polypeptide(L)'
;MSTLVPPPLGLYIHIPWCVQKCPYCDFNSHALKGDIPEQLYIDALLEDLATDIEKYSDSVQNRELTSIFIGGGTPSLISEGEIARLLKGSKQESHFLTT
;
A
#
# COMPACT_ATOMS: atom_id res chain seq x y z
N MET A 1 -34.45 -3.57 -13.12
CA MET A 1 -33.54 -3.04 -12.08
C MET A 1 -32.17 -2.93 -12.71
N SER A 2 -31.57 -1.73 -12.78
CA SER A 2 -30.19 -1.62 -13.27
C SER A 2 -29.25 -2.24 -12.23
N THR A 3 -28.41 -3.16 -12.67
CA THR A 3 -27.30 -3.69 -11.88
C THR A 3 -26.23 -2.60 -11.72
N LEU A 4 -25.82 -2.34 -10.48
CA LEU A 4 -24.72 -1.43 -10.19
C LEU A 4 -23.39 -2.17 -10.44
N VAL A 5 -22.48 -1.54 -11.17
CA VAL A 5 -21.12 -2.05 -11.41
C VAL A 5 -20.14 -1.25 -10.55
N PRO A 6 -19.33 -1.90 -9.70
CA PRO A 6 -18.35 -1.20 -8.88
C PRO A 6 -17.22 -0.63 -9.74
N PRO A 7 -16.61 0.50 -9.36
CA PRO A 7 -15.50 1.10 -10.12
C PRO A 7 -14.23 0.25 -10.05
N PRO A 8 -13.18 0.54 -10.84
CA PRO A 8 -11.85 -0.04 -10.64
C PRO A 8 -11.30 0.21 -9.23
N LEU A 9 -10.25 -0.54 -8.86
CA LEU A 9 -9.57 -0.41 -7.58
C LEU A 9 -8.43 0.62 -7.63
N GLY A 10 -8.20 1.25 -6.49
CA GLY A 10 -6.98 2.00 -6.18
C GLY A 10 -6.40 1.47 -4.88
N LEU A 11 -5.08 1.35 -4.80
CA LEU A 11 -4.35 0.86 -3.63
C LEU A 11 -3.65 2.04 -2.95
N TYR A 12 -3.97 2.29 -1.69
CA TYR A 12 -3.22 3.23 -0.86
C TYR A 12 -2.26 2.48 0.05
N ILE A 13 -0.99 2.85 0.02
CA ILE A 13 0.06 2.26 0.86
C ILE A 13 0.61 3.36 1.78
N HIS A 14 0.56 3.08 3.07
CA HIS A 14 0.95 4.03 4.10
C HIS A 14 2.42 3.84 4.50
N ILE A 15 3.20 4.91 4.58
CA ILE A 15 4.57 4.94 5.10
C ILE A 15 4.59 5.87 6.31
N PRO A 16 4.72 5.39 7.55
CA PRO A 16 4.47 6.18 8.76
C PRO A 16 5.67 7.01 9.25
N TRP A 17 6.81 7.04 8.55
CA TRP A 17 8.00 7.74 9.03
C TRP A 17 8.18 9.12 8.42
N CYS A 18 8.57 10.09 9.25
CA CYS A 18 9.10 11.37 8.83
C CYS A 18 10.49 11.59 9.45
N VAL A 19 11.37 12.34 8.78
CA VAL A 19 12.62 12.83 9.41
C VAL A 19 12.31 13.64 10.67
N GLN A 20 11.28 14.48 10.58
CA GLN A 20 10.73 15.24 11.69
C GLN A 20 9.21 15.33 11.52
N LYS A 21 8.46 15.27 12.63
CA LYS A 21 7.01 15.46 12.59
C LYS A 21 6.69 16.95 12.61
N CYS A 22 6.09 17.46 11.54
CA CYS A 22 5.66 18.85 11.48
C CYS A 22 4.55 19.12 12.51
N PRO A 23 4.52 20.29 13.16
CA PRO A 23 3.54 20.59 14.22
C PRO A 23 2.09 20.67 13.71
N TYR A 24 1.91 20.88 12.40
CA TYR A 24 0.60 20.91 11.75
C TYR A 24 0.17 19.56 11.16
N CYS A 25 1.04 18.55 11.16
CA CYS A 25 0.77 17.30 10.46
C CYS A 25 -0.19 16.41 11.26
N ASP A 26 -1.35 16.13 10.67
CA ASP A 26 -2.39 15.24 11.22
C ASP A 26 -2.31 13.80 10.68
N PHE A 27 -1.44 13.53 9.70
CA PHE A 27 -1.21 12.18 9.24
C PHE A 27 -0.70 11.29 10.38
N ASN A 28 -1.07 10.01 10.30
CA ASN A 28 -0.56 8.98 11.19
C ASN A 28 0.92 8.71 10.91
N SER A 29 1.78 9.63 11.33
CA SER A 29 3.22 9.52 11.12
C SER A 29 3.99 9.83 12.40
N HIS A 30 5.24 9.40 12.43
CA HIS A 30 6.12 9.50 13.58
C HIS A 30 7.49 10.00 13.14
N ALA A 31 8.11 10.82 13.98
CA ALA A 31 9.50 11.18 13.80
C ALA A 31 10.36 9.92 13.93
N LEU A 32 11.30 9.78 13.02
CA LEU A 32 12.24 8.68 12.98
C LEU A 32 13.14 8.70 14.23
N LYS A 33 13.28 7.56 14.92
CA LYS A 33 14.10 7.41 16.14
C LYS A 33 15.34 6.54 15.95
N GLY A 34 15.60 6.07 14.72
CA GLY A 34 16.66 5.13 14.34
C GLY A 34 16.53 4.77 12.87
N ASP A 35 17.11 3.66 12.44
CA ASP A 35 16.97 3.21 11.05
C ASP A 35 15.55 2.72 10.75
N ILE A 36 15.12 2.87 9.50
CA ILE A 36 13.85 2.30 9.04
C ILE A 36 14.07 0.80 8.78
N PRO A 37 13.26 -0.09 9.37
CA PRO A 37 13.34 -1.52 9.08
C PRO A 37 12.64 -1.82 7.73
N GLU A 38 13.18 -1.27 6.63
CA GLU A 38 12.50 -1.24 5.33
C GLU A 38 12.06 -2.63 4.87
N GLN A 39 12.97 -3.61 4.86
CA GLN A 39 12.67 -4.97 4.39
C GLN A 39 11.52 -5.61 5.20
N LEU A 40 11.62 -5.57 6.53
CA LEU A 40 10.58 -6.13 7.41
C LEU A 40 9.24 -5.43 7.21
N TYR A 41 9.25 -4.12 6.96
CA TYR A 41 8.02 -3.38 6.75
C TYR A 41 7.38 -3.68 5.40
N ILE A 42 8.18 -3.78 4.34
CA ILE A 42 7.70 -4.13 2.99
C ILE A 42 7.20 -5.58 2.98
N ASP A 43 7.85 -6.49 3.70
CA ASP A 43 7.37 -7.86 3.90
C ASP A 43 5.98 -7.86 4.52
N ALA A 44 5.80 -7.14 5.63
CA ALA A 44 4.53 -7.03 6.32
C ALA A 44 3.44 -6.42 5.42
N LEU A 45 3.75 -5.36 4.66
CA LEU A 45 2.79 -4.73 3.74
C LEU A 45 2.32 -5.67 2.63
N LEU A 46 3.22 -6.52 2.11
CA LEU A 46 2.88 -7.49 1.08
C LEU A 46 2.07 -8.66 1.66
N GLU A 47 2.40 -9.12 2.86
CA GLU A 47 1.62 -10.14 3.59
C GLU A 47 0.21 -9.62 3.94
N ASP A 48 0.10 -8.38 4.41
CA ASP A 48 -1.18 -7.72 4.68
C ASP A 48 -2.02 -7.61 3.40
N LEU A 49 -1.40 -7.21 2.27
CA LEU A 49 -2.09 -7.12 0.98
C LEU A 49 -2.63 -8.48 0.52
N ALA A 50 -1.83 -9.54 0.61
CA ALA A 50 -2.25 -10.89 0.25
C ALA A 50 -3.43 -11.35 1.13
N THR A 51 -3.31 -11.11 2.45
CA THR A 51 -4.36 -11.43 3.43
C THR A 51 -5.66 -10.67 3.14
N ASP A 52 -5.57 -9.38 2.82
CA ASP A 52 -6.72 -8.54 2.51
C ASP A 52 -7.39 -8.98 1.19
N ILE A 53 -6.63 -9.34 0.16
CA ILE A 53 -7.19 -9.85 -1.10
C ILE A 53 -7.98 -11.13 -0.87
N GLU A 54 -7.45 -12.07 -0.07
CA GLU A 54 -8.16 -13.30 0.28
C GLU A 54 -9.45 -12.99 1.06
N LYS A 55 -9.31 -12.20 2.13
CA LYS A 55 -10.40 -11.86 3.05
C LYS A 55 -11.53 -11.08 2.38
N TYR A 56 -11.20 -10.20 1.44
CA TYR A 56 -12.17 -9.33 0.75
C TYR A 56 -12.45 -9.76 -0.69
N SER A 57 -12.11 -11.00 -1.06
CA SER A 57 -12.24 -11.56 -2.42
C SER A 57 -13.55 -11.19 -3.11
N ASP A 58 -14.71 -11.36 -2.47
CA ASP A 58 -16.03 -11.00 -3.01
C ASP A 58 -16.15 -9.53 -3.48
N SER A 59 -15.39 -8.61 -2.87
CA SER A 59 -15.44 -7.17 -3.14
C SER A 59 -14.36 -6.67 -4.10
N VAL A 60 -13.30 -7.45 -4.29
CA VAL A 60 -12.11 -7.05 -5.07
C VAL A 60 -11.92 -7.89 -6.33
N GLN A 61 -12.45 -9.10 -6.38
CA GLN A 61 -12.35 -9.97 -7.54
C GLN A 61 -13.04 -9.34 -8.77
N ASN A 62 -12.49 -9.60 -9.95
CA ASN A 62 -12.89 -9.05 -11.24
C ASN A 62 -12.82 -7.51 -11.33
N ARG A 63 -11.99 -6.86 -10.49
CA ARG A 63 -11.78 -5.41 -10.52
C ARG A 63 -10.31 -5.09 -10.77
N GLU A 64 -10.07 -4.32 -11.83
CA GLU A 64 -8.71 -3.89 -12.20
C GLU A 64 -8.13 -2.91 -11.16
N LEU A 65 -6.88 -3.14 -10.74
CA LEU A 65 -6.10 -2.17 -9.99
C LEU A 65 -5.48 -1.14 -10.94
N THR A 66 -5.97 0.09 -10.90
CA THR A 66 -5.59 1.14 -11.88
C THR A 66 -4.62 2.18 -11.34
N SER A 67 -4.48 2.28 -10.01
CA SER A 67 -3.64 3.28 -9.37
C SER A 67 -3.07 2.78 -8.05
N ILE A 68 -1.85 3.23 -7.74
CA ILE A 68 -1.20 3.04 -6.44
C ILE A 68 -0.81 4.41 -5.91
N PHE A 69 -1.25 4.73 -4.70
CA PHE A 69 -0.91 5.94 -3.97
C PHE A 69 -0.06 5.58 -2.77
N ILE A 70 1.19 6.04 -2.75
CA ILE A 70 2.09 5.83 -1.60
C ILE A 70 2.17 7.15 -0.84
N GLY A 71 1.75 7.15 0.43
CA GLY A 71 1.63 8.38 1.22
C GLY A 71 1.81 8.15 2.72
N GLY A 72 1.45 9.14 3.53
CA GLY A 72 1.58 9.09 5.00
C GLY A 72 2.58 10.12 5.50
N GLY A 73 3.67 9.65 6.11
CA GLY A 73 4.82 10.47 6.46
C GLY A 73 5.61 10.89 5.22
N THR A 74 6.77 10.29 4.99
CA THR A 74 7.68 10.65 3.91
C THR A 74 8.08 9.38 3.16
N PRO A 75 7.30 8.96 2.14
CA PRO A 75 7.60 7.77 1.34
C PRO A 75 9.01 7.74 0.75
N SER A 76 9.57 8.91 0.43
CA SER A 76 10.93 9.05 -0.11
C SER A 76 12.04 8.73 0.89
N LEU A 77 11.72 8.32 2.12
CA LEU A 77 12.69 7.78 3.07
C LEU A 77 12.97 6.29 2.86
N ILE A 78 12.08 5.58 2.16
CA ILE A 78 12.30 4.19 1.77
C ILE A 78 13.23 4.19 0.56
N SER A 79 14.19 3.26 0.54
CA SER A 79 15.12 3.09 -0.57
C SER A 79 14.39 2.77 -1.88
N GLU A 80 15.00 3.17 -3.00
CA GLU A 80 14.47 2.87 -4.33
C GLU A 80 14.29 1.37 -4.57
N GLY A 81 15.17 0.53 -4.01
CA GLY A 81 15.11 -0.93 -4.14
C GLY A 81 13.87 -1.50 -3.46
N GLU A 82 13.57 -1.05 -2.23
CA GLU A 82 12.42 -1.51 -1.48
C GLU A 82 11.09 -0.94 -2.03
N ILE A 83 11.08 0.29 -2.56
CA ILE A 83 9.92 0.81 -3.30
C ILE A 83 9.67 0.00 -4.59
N ALA A 84 10.72 -0.33 -5.35
CA ALA A 84 10.59 -1.15 -6.54
C ALA A 84 10.07 -2.56 -6.21
N ARG A 85 10.55 -3.13 -5.09
CA ARG A 85 10.10 -4.42 -4.57
C ARG A 85 8.63 -4.39 -4.15
N LEU A 86 8.20 -3.35 -3.43
CA LEU A 86 6.80 -3.13 -3.07
C LEU A 86 5.90 -3.06 -4.30
N LEU A 87 6.24 -2.23 -5.29
CA LEU A 87 5.45 -2.09 -6.52
C LEU A 87 5.36 -3.41 -7.30
N LYS A 88 6.47 -4.14 -7.39
CA LYS A 88 6.50 -5.47 -8.04
C LYS A 88 5.60 -6.46 -7.29
N GLY A 89 5.71 -6.52 -5.96
CA GLY A 89 4.90 -7.38 -5.11
C GLY A 89 3.41 -7.03 -5.22
N SER A 90 3.04 -5.75 -5.08
CA SER A 90 1.65 -5.31 -5.23
C SER A 90 1.05 -5.69 -6.59
N LYS A 91 1.84 -5.59 -7.67
CA LYS A 91 1.41 -6.04 -8.99
C LYS A 91 1.20 -7.56 -9.03
N GLN A 92 2.09 -8.34 -8.44
CA GLN A 92 1.99 -9.81 -8.40
C GLN A 92 0.74 -10.27 -7.65
N GLU A 93 0.49 -9.72 -6.46
CA GLU A 93 -0.70 -10.05 -5.67
C GLU A 93 -2.00 -9.61 -6.37
N SER A 94 -1.99 -8.46 -7.06
CA SER A 94 -3.17 -7.96 -7.77
C SER A 94 -3.56 -8.80 -9.01
N HIS A 95 -2.68 -9.68 -9.51
CA HIS A 95 -2.98 -10.49 -10.69
C HIS A 95 -4.16 -11.46 -10.46
N PHE A 96 -4.40 -11.84 -9.21
CA PHE A 96 -5.54 -12.68 -8.82
C PHE A 96 -6.89 -11.96 -8.91
N LEU A 97 -6.90 -10.62 -9.09
CA LEU A 97 -8.13 -9.82 -9.17
C LEU A 97 -8.74 -9.80 -10.57
N THR A 98 -8.02 -10.22 -11.62
CA THR A 98 -8.44 -10.10 -13.03
C THR A 98 -8.71 -11.44 -13.71
N THR A 99 -8.76 -12.55 -12.96
CA THR A 99 -9.10 -13.89 -13.47
C THR A 99 -10.56 -14.23 -13.23
#